data_AF-A0A3E0E7B4-F1
#
_entry.id   AF-A0A3E0E7B4-F1
#
_cell.length_a   1.000
_cell.length_b   1.000
_cell.length_c   1.000
_cell.angle_alpha   90.00
_cell.angle_beta   90.00
_cell.angle_gamma   90.00
#
_symmetry.space_group_name_H-M   'P 1'
#
loop_
_entity.id
_entity.type
_entity.pdbx_description
1 polymer ?
#
loop_
_entity_poly.entity_id
_entity_poly.type
_entity_poly.pdbx_seq_one_letter_code
_entity_poly.pdbx_strand_id
1 'polypeptide(L)'
;MKTKAELEQDIITVTMRIHREFPELSKYITEIPENDSGIDTDEMGIKRFKEYYNSLAEIVSEYSKTHMKKNESESSNFEGYPLYPPSEDIYSKGKKEMNLNPEDPSKKKRPNEVKGLSNEKDFEADMSGDDLDVPGSELDDQQESVGSEDEENNYYSLGGDDHNDLEEDKS
;
A
#
# COMPACT_ATOMS: atom_id res chain seq x y z
N MET A 1 -1.55 -31.28 29.69
CA MET A 1 -1.66 -30.95 28.25
C MET A 1 -1.63 -29.44 28.15
N LYS A 2 -0.94 -28.87 27.14
CA LYS A 2 -1.03 -27.43 26.89
C LYS A 2 -2.45 -27.07 26.49
N THR A 3 -2.93 -25.93 26.98
CA THR A 3 -4.20 -25.34 26.56
C THR A 3 -4.07 -24.74 25.16
N LYS A 4 -5.21 -24.48 24.51
CA LYS A 4 -5.24 -23.83 23.20
C LYS A 4 -4.53 -22.47 23.21
N ALA A 5 -4.81 -21.64 24.22
CA ALA A 5 -4.20 -20.32 24.36
C ALA A 5 -2.67 -20.38 24.51
N GLU A 6 -2.15 -21.37 25.24
CA GLU A 6 -0.70 -21.57 25.35
C GLU A 6 -0.07 -21.95 24.00
N LEU A 7 -0.73 -22.81 23.21
CA LEU A 7 -0.25 -23.17 21.87
C LEU A 7 -0.27 -21.99 20.91
N GLU A 8 -1.29 -21.14 20.95
CA GLU A 8 -1.36 -19.92 20.15
C GLU A 8 -0.20 -18.96 20.49
N GLN A 9 0.09 -18.76 21.79
CA GLN A 9 1.23 -17.93 22.22
C GLN A 9 2.58 -18.52 21.79
N ASP A 10 2.74 -19.84 21.88
CA ASP A 10 3.94 -20.54 21.44
C ASP A 10 4.14 -20.38 19.92
N ILE A 11 3.07 -20.52 19.13
CA ILE A 11 3.10 -20.31 17.68
C ILE A 11 3.54 -18.90 17.35
N ILE A 12 2.94 -17.88 17.98
CA ILE A 12 3.31 -16.48 17.77
C ILE A 12 4.79 -16.26 18.11
N THR A 13 5.26 -16.84 19.22
CA THR A 13 6.66 -16.74 19.66
C THR A 13 7.62 -17.35 18.65
N VAL A 14 7.33 -18.55 18.14
CA VAL A 14 8.14 -19.23 17.12
C VAL A 14 8.12 -18.45 15.81
N THR A 15 6.97 -17.94 15.38
CA THR A 15 6.84 -17.13 14.17
C THR A 15 7.65 -15.84 14.26
N MET A 16 7.61 -15.14 15.40
CA MET A 16 8.47 -13.97 15.65
C MET A 16 9.96 -14.33 15.59
N ARG A 17 10.34 -15.48 16.16
CA ARG A 17 11.72 -15.96 16.11
C ARG A 17 12.16 -16.23 14.68
N ILE A 18 11.31 -16.84 13.86
CA ILE A 18 11.60 -17.09 12.43
C ILE A 18 11.88 -15.77 11.71
N HIS A 19 11.00 -14.77 11.84
CA HIS A 19 11.21 -13.48 11.18
C HIS A 19 12.52 -12.80 11.58
N ARG A 20 12.96 -12.96 12.84
CA ARG A 20 14.19 -12.35 13.35
C ARG A 20 15.46 -13.12 13.01
N GLU A 21 15.41 -14.45 13.05
CA GLU A 21 16.61 -15.30 12.94
C GLU A 21 16.77 -15.92 11.56
N PHE A 22 15.68 -16.15 10.85
CA PHE A 22 15.61 -16.87 9.57
C PHE A 22 14.54 -16.23 8.67
N PRO A 23 14.67 -14.95 8.28
CA PRO A 23 13.64 -14.23 7.53
C PRO A 23 13.24 -14.91 6.22
N GLU A 24 14.15 -15.66 5.59
CA GLU A 24 13.91 -16.50 4.40
C GLU A 24 12.77 -17.51 4.58
N LEU A 25 12.62 -18.04 5.80
CA LEU A 25 11.60 -19.04 6.11
C LEU A 25 10.19 -18.44 6.18
N SER A 26 10.05 -17.10 6.28
CA SER A 26 8.75 -16.43 6.33
C SER A 26 7.85 -16.78 5.15
N LYS A 27 8.44 -16.99 3.96
CA LYS A 27 7.73 -17.40 2.74
C LYS A 27 7.01 -18.75 2.86
N TYR A 28 7.47 -19.63 3.75
CA TYR A 28 6.94 -20.97 3.94
C TYR A 28 5.98 -21.08 5.13
N ILE A 29 5.78 -20.00 5.89
CA ILE A 29 4.81 -19.96 6.98
C ILE A 29 3.42 -19.78 6.36
N THR A 30 2.60 -20.82 6.39
CA THR A 30 1.19 -20.73 6.02
C THR A 30 0.40 -19.99 7.09
N GLU A 31 -0.75 -19.42 6.72
CA GLU A 31 -1.65 -18.71 7.64
C GLU A 31 -1.95 -19.54 8.89
N ILE A 32 -1.95 -18.88 10.05
CA ILE A 32 -2.27 -19.50 11.34
C ILE A 32 -3.71 -20.03 11.22
N PRO A 33 -3.98 -21.29 11.58
CA PRO A 33 -5.33 -21.86 11.45
C PRO A 33 -6.33 -21.00 12.23
N GLU A 34 -7.29 -20.42 11.52
CA GLU A 34 -8.34 -19.61 12.14
C GLU A 34 -9.33 -20.48 12.94
N ASN A 35 -9.98 -19.84 13.90
CA ASN A 35 -11.08 -20.44 14.65
C ASN A 35 -12.33 -20.41 13.79
N ASP A 36 -12.46 -21.37 12.88
CA ASP A 36 -13.67 -21.51 12.09
C ASP A 36 -14.85 -21.86 13.03
N SER A 37 -15.74 -20.88 13.17
CA SER A 37 -17.16 -21.02 13.50
C SER A 37 -17.57 -22.09 14.54
N GLY A 38 -17.41 -21.78 15.84
CA GLY A 38 -18.38 -22.11 16.91
C GLY A 38 -18.85 -23.55 17.15
N ILE A 39 -18.35 -24.56 16.43
CA ILE A 39 -18.79 -25.97 16.50
C ILE A 39 -17.60 -26.94 16.67
N ASP A 40 -16.38 -26.42 16.72
CA ASP A 40 -15.21 -27.25 17.04
C ASP A 40 -15.24 -27.66 18.51
N THR A 41 -15.30 -28.98 18.77
CA THR A 41 -14.93 -29.50 20.08
C THR A 41 -13.50 -29.03 20.38
N ASP A 42 -13.26 -28.52 21.58
CA ASP A 42 -11.97 -27.95 21.98
C ASP A 42 -10.78 -28.86 21.64
N GLU A 43 -11.00 -30.18 21.62
CA GLU A 43 -10.02 -31.20 21.25
C GLU A 43 -9.56 -31.14 19.78
N MET A 44 -10.46 -30.92 18.82
CA MET A 44 -10.08 -30.83 17.40
C MET A 44 -9.27 -29.57 17.11
N GLY A 45 -9.66 -28.44 17.69
CA GLY A 45 -8.90 -27.20 17.60
C GLY A 45 -7.50 -27.36 18.17
N ILE A 46 -7.38 -27.88 19.40
CA ILE A 46 -6.09 -28.13 20.06
C ILE A 46 -5.18 -29.03 19.20
N LYS A 47 -5.74 -30.04 18.53
CA LYS A 47 -4.98 -30.92 17.64
C LYS A 47 -4.41 -30.17 16.43
N ARG A 48 -5.21 -29.35 15.75
CA ARG A 48 -4.75 -28.54 14.61
C ARG A 48 -3.62 -27.59 14.99
N PHE A 49 -3.79 -26.83 16.07
CA PHE A 49 -2.75 -25.91 16.57
C PHE A 49 -1.47 -26.66 16.96
N LYS A 50 -1.59 -27.83 17.57
CA LYS A 50 -0.45 -28.66 17.92
C LYS A 50 0.30 -29.19 16.69
N GLU A 51 -0.41 -29.62 15.65
CA GLU A 51 0.18 -30.06 14.38
C GLU A 51 0.93 -28.92 13.69
N TYR A 52 0.31 -27.73 13.61
CA TYR A 52 0.95 -26.54 13.04
C TYR A 52 2.20 -26.10 13.81
N TYR A 53 2.13 -26.07 15.15
CA TYR A 53 3.29 -25.78 16.00
C TYR A 53 4.45 -26.76 15.76
N ASN A 54 4.16 -28.06 15.66
CA ASN A 54 5.19 -29.07 15.41
C ASN A 54 5.85 -28.88 14.03
N SER A 55 5.05 -28.58 13.00
CA SER A 55 5.56 -28.28 11.65
C SER A 55 6.51 -27.08 11.66
N LEU A 56 6.11 -25.96 12.28
CA LEU A 56 6.95 -24.77 12.46
C LEU A 56 8.25 -25.09 13.19
N ALA A 57 8.17 -25.83 14.30
CA ALA A 57 9.34 -26.21 15.09
C ALA A 57 10.30 -27.12 14.31
N GLU A 58 9.78 -28.04 13.51
CA GLU A 58 10.57 -28.93 12.66
C GLU A 58 11.31 -28.16 11.56
N ILE A 59 10.63 -27.25 10.86
CA ILE A 59 11.24 -26.38 9.85
C ILE A 59 12.39 -25.57 10.46
N VAL A 60 12.16 -24.94 11.62
CA VAL A 60 13.20 -24.17 12.32
C VAL A 60 14.38 -25.06 12.74
N SER A 61 14.09 -26.26 13.25
CA SER A 61 15.11 -27.23 13.66
C SER A 61 15.98 -27.66 12.49
N GLU A 62 15.40 -28.14 11.39
CA GLU A 62 16.16 -28.59 10.22
C GLU A 62 16.95 -27.46 9.55
N TYR A 63 16.33 -26.28 9.44
CA TYR A 63 17.00 -25.13 8.84
C TYR A 63 18.16 -24.65 9.70
N SER A 64 18.01 -24.63 11.03
CA SER A 64 19.08 -24.22 11.96
C SER A 64 20.32 -25.12 11.91
N LYS A 65 20.17 -26.40 11.55
CA LYS A 65 21.30 -27.34 11.38
C LYS A 65 22.16 -27.02 10.17
N THR A 66 21.52 -26.54 9.09
CA THR A 66 22.18 -26.29 7.80
C THR A 66 22.61 -24.83 7.64
N HIS A 67 21.92 -23.90 8.31
CA HIS A 67 22.13 -22.46 8.24
C HIS A 67 22.52 -21.90 9.61
N MET A 68 23.56 -22.49 10.22
CA MET A 68 24.13 -21.94 11.46
C MET A 68 24.59 -20.52 11.20
N LYS A 69 24.11 -19.56 12.01
CA LYS A 69 24.56 -18.16 11.97
C LYS A 69 26.08 -18.12 12.05
N LYS A 70 26.73 -17.92 10.91
CA LYS A 70 28.04 -17.28 10.92
C LYS A 70 27.81 -15.89 11.50
N ASN A 71 28.41 -15.63 12.66
CA ASN A 71 28.55 -14.29 13.17
C ASN A 71 29.48 -13.56 12.22
N GLU A 72 28.92 -12.98 11.16
CA GLU A 72 29.68 -12.29 10.14
C GLU A 72 29.19 -10.85 10.15
N SER A 73 30.07 -9.99 10.66
CA SER A 73 30.17 -8.56 10.38
C SER A 73 30.44 -8.35 8.89
N GLU A 74 29.55 -8.86 8.05
CA GLU A 74 29.68 -8.81 6.61
C GLU A 74 29.15 -7.45 6.14
N SER A 75 30.10 -6.54 5.97
CA SER A 75 30.04 -5.56 4.90
C SER A 75 29.59 -6.29 3.64
N SER A 76 28.32 -6.08 3.28
CA SER A 76 27.68 -6.68 2.12
C SER A 76 28.44 -6.30 0.84
N ASN A 77 29.44 -7.10 0.49
CA ASN A 77 30.09 -7.05 -0.82
C ASN A 77 29.15 -7.72 -1.82
N PHE A 78 28.13 -6.97 -2.23
CA PHE A 78 27.36 -7.31 -3.43
C PHE A 78 28.32 -7.18 -4.62
N GLU A 79 28.80 -8.30 -5.18
CA GLU A 79 29.69 -8.30 -6.35
C GLU A 79 29.06 -7.47 -7.48
N GLY A 80 29.78 -6.43 -7.91
CA GLY A 80 29.35 -5.50 -8.97
C GLY A 80 28.81 -4.15 -8.50
N TYR A 81 28.56 -3.95 -7.20
CA TYR A 81 28.14 -2.64 -6.67
C TYR A 81 29.30 -1.90 -5.97
N PRO A 82 29.64 -0.67 -6.38
CA PRO A 82 30.57 0.16 -5.63
C PRO A 82 29.97 0.51 -4.25
N LEU A 83 30.70 0.17 -3.19
CA LEU A 83 30.37 0.60 -1.83
C LEU A 83 30.72 2.08 -1.66
N TYR A 84 29.71 2.93 -1.60
CA TYR A 84 29.89 4.34 -1.30
C TYR A 84 29.89 4.57 0.22
N PRO A 85 30.80 5.41 0.76
CA PRO A 85 30.75 5.77 2.17
C PRO A 85 29.45 6.53 2.49
N PRO A 86 28.95 6.52 3.73
CA PRO A 86 27.76 7.30 4.12
C PRO A 86 27.91 8.80 3.83
N SER A 87 29.15 9.32 3.86
CA SER A 87 29.47 10.69 3.48
C SER A 87 29.26 10.99 2.00
N GLU A 88 29.06 9.98 1.15
CA GLU A 88 28.72 10.08 -0.28
C GLU A 88 27.26 9.78 -0.60
N ASP A 89 26.44 9.58 0.43
CA ASP A 89 25.01 9.36 0.27
C ASP A 89 24.34 10.57 -0.41
N ILE A 90 23.75 10.30 -1.58
CA ILE A 90 23.15 11.34 -2.43
C ILE A 90 21.94 11.96 -1.74
N TYR A 91 21.19 11.18 -0.95
CA TYR A 91 20.03 11.68 -0.21
C TYR A 91 20.45 12.67 0.88
N SER A 92 21.52 12.36 1.62
CA SER A 92 22.08 13.19 2.70
C SER A 92 22.75 14.46 2.17
N LYS A 93 23.40 14.39 1.00
CA LYS A 93 23.97 15.56 0.31
C LYS A 93 22.92 16.39 -0.43
N GLY A 94 21.82 15.78 -0.83
CA GLY A 94 20.79 16.38 -1.63
C GLY A 94 20.08 17.50 -0.89
N LYS A 95 20.00 18.69 -1.51
CA LYS A 95 19.11 19.73 -1.00
C LYS A 95 17.68 19.37 -1.39
N LYS A 96 16.84 19.04 -0.40
CA LYS A 96 15.41 18.80 -0.62
C LYS A 96 14.72 20.12 -1.01
N GLU A 97 14.54 20.33 -2.31
CA GLU A 97 13.76 21.43 -2.84
C GLU A 97 12.31 20.95 -3.05
N MET A 98 11.34 21.67 -2.50
CA MET A 98 9.91 21.40 -2.68
C MET A 98 9.32 22.50 -3.57
N ASN A 99 8.40 22.14 -4.48
CA ASN A 99 7.67 23.07 -5.36
C ASN A 99 8.53 23.81 -6.41
N LEU A 100 9.44 23.09 -7.07
CA LEU A 100 10.15 23.58 -8.27
C LEU A 100 9.14 23.92 -9.38
N ASN A 101 9.35 25.05 -10.06
CA ASN A 101 8.55 25.39 -11.23
C ASN A 101 9.09 24.60 -12.44
N PRO A 102 8.28 23.73 -13.10
CA PRO A 102 8.73 22.97 -14.27
C PRO A 102 9.17 23.88 -15.44
N GLU A 103 8.59 25.07 -15.57
CA GLU A 103 8.95 26.05 -16.60
C GLU A 103 10.24 26.83 -16.28
N ASP A 104 10.68 26.84 -15.02
CA ASP A 104 11.92 27.52 -14.60
C ASP A 104 12.56 26.85 -13.36
N PRO A 105 13.36 25.78 -13.56
CA PRO A 105 13.98 25.03 -12.48
C PRO A 105 15.18 25.77 -11.84
N SER A 106 15.59 26.92 -12.38
CA SER A 106 16.72 27.69 -11.87
C SER A 106 16.34 28.62 -10.70
N LYS A 107 15.05 28.92 -10.54
CA LYS A 107 14.56 29.83 -9.50
C LYS A 107 14.19 29.07 -8.22
N LYS A 108 14.89 29.38 -7.13
CA LYS A 108 14.53 28.93 -5.77
C LYS A 108 13.34 29.73 -5.26
N LYS A 109 12.26 29.05 -4.85
CA LYS A 109 11.12 29.71 -4.19
C LYS A 109 11.52 30.24 -2.80
N ARG A 110 10.95 31.37 -2.41
CA ARG A 110 11.05 31.88 -1.03
C ARG A 110 10.22 30.98 -0.10
N PRO A 111 10.72 30.63 1.10
CA PRO A 111 9.91 29.92 2.09
C PRO A 111 8.66 30.73 2.42
N ASN A 112 7.55 30.05 2.74
CA ASN A 112 6.31 30.71 3.11
C ASN A 112 6.56 31.62 4.33
N GLU A 113 6.25 32.92 4.19
CA GLU A 113 6.61 33.93 5.20
C GLU A 113 5.81 33.76 6.50
N VAL A 114 4.66 33.08 6.44
CA VAL A 114 3.77 32.88 7.59
C VAL A 114 3.55 31.39 7.87
N LYS A 115 3.98 30.95 9.04
CA LYS A 115 3.77 29.59 9.52
C LYS A 115 2.28 29.36 9.81
N GLY A 116 1.64 28.45 9.06
CA GLY A 116 0.25 28.02 9.31
C GLY A 116 -0.79 28.49 8.30
N LEU A 117 -0.41 29.21 7.24
CA LEU A 117 -1.31 29.52 6.12
C LEU A 117 -1.02 28.59 4.95
N SER A 118 -2.07 28.04 4.35
CA SER A 118 -2.01 27.30 3.09
C SER A 118 -1.51 28.22 1.98
N ASN A 119 -0.71 27.69 1.06
CA ASN A 119 -0.20 28.39 -0.12
C ASN A 119 -1.10 28.17 -1.36
N GLU A 120 -2.31 27.69 -1.13
CA GLU A 120 -3.36 27.47 -2.12
C GLU A 120 -4.33 28.65 -2.04
N LYS A 121 -4.92 29.02 -3.17
CA LYS A 121 -6.00 30.00 -3.19
C LYS A 121 -7.25 29.34 -2.61
N ASP A 122 -8.10 30.13 -1.94
CA ASP A 122 -9.40 29.65 -1.49
C ASP A 122 -10.31 29.35 -2.69
N PHE A 123 -11.32 28.51 -2.49
CA PHE A 123 -12.27 28.10 -3.54
C PHE A 123 -12.90 29.29 -4.27
N GLU A 124 -13.23 30.37 -3.55
CA GLU A 124 -13.78 31.60 -4.13
C GLU A 124 -12.78 32.35 -5.04
N ALA A 125 -11.48 32.09 -4.88
CA ALA A 125 -10.40 32.74 -5.62
C ALA A 125 -9.84 31.88 -6.77
N ASP A 126 -10.29 30.63 -6.91
CA ASP A 126 -9.84 29.69 -7.94
C ASP A 126 -10.96 28.72 -8.34
N MET A 127 -12.09 29.26 -8.81
CA MET A 127 -13.14 28.46 -9.46
C MET A 127 -12.66 28.06 -10.87
N SER A 128 -11.94 26.96 -10.99
CA SER A 128 -11.46 26.43 -12.27
C SER A 128 -12.53 25.57 -12.97
N GLY A 129 -13.61 26.21 -13.43
CA GLY A 129 -14.64 25.58 -14.26
C GLY A 129 -14.57 26.06 -15.71
N ASP A 130 -14.38 27.37 -15.90
CA ASP A 130 -14.41 28.06 -17.21
C ASP A 130 -13.28 27.67 -18.16
N ASP A 131 -12.12 27.24 -17.63
CA ASP A 131 -10.95 26.87 -18.44
C ASP A 131 -11.03 25.41 -18.95
N LEU A 132 -12.11 24.68 -18.67
CA LEU A 132 -12.31 23.33 -19.15
C LEU A 132 -13.04 23.35 -20.49
N ASP A 133 -12.33 23.06 -21.58
CA ASP A 133 -12.88 22.90 -22.92
C ASP A 133 -13.76 21.64 -23.01
N VAL A 134 -14.98 21.69 -22.44
CA VAL A 134 -15.94 20.59 -22.47
C VAL A 134 -16.68 20.61 -23.81
N PRO A 135 -16.52 19.60 -24.67
CA PRO A 135 -17.19 19.57 -25.97
C PRO A 135 -18.71 19.51 -25.79
N GLY A 136 -19.42 20.53 -26.29
CA GLY A 136 -20.88 20.66 -26.16
C GLY A 136 -21.32 21.84 -25.31
N SER A 137 -20.47 22.33 -24.39
CA SER A 137 -20.85 23.33 -23.37
C SER A 137 -21.41 24.64 -23.94
N GLU A 138 -20.94 25.09 -25.10
CA GLU A 138 -21.44 26.32 -25.74
C GLU A 138 -22.90 26.20 -26.23
N LEU A 139 -23.37 24.98 -26.52
CA LEU A 139 -24.77 24.72 -26.92
C LEU A 139 -25.67 24.50 -25.70
N ASP A 140 -25.08 23.96 -24.64
CA ASP A 140 -25.69 23.63 -23.36
C ASP A 140 -26.16 24.91 -22.64
N ASP A 141 -25.39 26.01 -22.70
CA ASP A 141 -25.74 27.34 -22.15
C ASP A 141 -27.17 27.82 -22.50
N GLN A 142 -27.62 27.56 -23.74
CA GLN A 142 -28.95 27.97 -24.19
C GLN A 142 -30.05 27.07 -23.62
N GLN A 143 -29.77 25.77 -23.51
CA GLN A 143 -30.71 24.77 -23.00
C GLN A 143 -30.82 24.82 -21.46
N GLU A 144 -29.73 25.16 -20.76
CA GLU A 144 -29.69 25.40 -19.31
C GLU A 144 -30.63 26.56 -18.95
N SER A 145 -30.57 27.64 -19.75
CA SER A 145 -31.39 28.84 -19.54
C SER A 145 -32.90 28.58 -19.61
N VAL A 146 -33.31 27.55 -20.36
CA VAL A 146 -34.71 27.12 -20.50
C VAL A 146 -35.03 25.89 -19.65
N GLY A 147 -34.08 25.42 -18.83
CA GLY A 147 -34.21 24.27 -17.95
C GLY A 147 -34.51 22.96 -18.69
N SER A 148 -34.06 22.87 -19.95
CA SER A 148 -34.28 21.69 -20.81
C SER A 148 -33.07 20.77 -20.85
N GLU A 149 -31.95 21.16 -20.25
CA GLU A 149 -30.83 20.27 -20.04
C GLU A 149 -31.11 19.28 -18.94
N ASP A 150 -30.89 18.02 -19.28
CA ASP A 150 -30.85 16.91 -18.34
C ASP A 150 -29.42 16.40 -18.31
N GLU A 151 -28.64 16.91 -17.35
CA GLU A 151 -27.21 16.60 -17.18
C GLU A 151 -26.95 15.08 -17.06
N GLU A 152 -27.96 14.32 -16.61
CA GLU A 152 -27.89 12.87 -16.45
C GLU A 152 -27.86 12.12 -17.80
N ASN A 153 -28.37 12.71 -18.88
CA ASN A 153 -28.51 12.07 -20.19
C ASN A 153 -27.51 12.57 -21.25
N ASN A 154 -26.40 13.16 -20.80
CA ASN A 154 -25.28 13.50 -21.66
C ASN A 154 -24.50 12.24 -22.07
N TYR A 155 -23.91 12.20 -23.27
CA TYR A 155 -23.13 11.04 -23.76
C TYR A 155 -21.99 10.63 -22.83
N TYR A 156 -21.46 11.58 -22.05
CA TYR A 156 -20.40 11.37 -21.08
C TYR A 156 -20.92 11.09 -19.65
N SER A 157 -22.22 11.22 -19.43
CA SER A 157 -22.93 10.90 -18.17
C SER A 157 -23.47 9.47 -18.18
N LEU A 158 -22.70 8.53 -18.74
CA LEU A 158 -22.96 7.11 -18.60
C LEU A 158 -22.73 6.73 -17.14
N GLY A 159 -23.82 6.60 -16.37
CA GLY A 159 -23.80 6.17 -14.98
C GLY A 159 -23.01 4.87 -14.79
N GLY A 160 -22.33 4.76 -13.64
CA GLY A 160 -21.46 3.63 -13.32
C GLY A 160 -22.13 2.26 -13.38
N ASP A 161 -21.31 1.21 -13.60
CA ASP A 161 -21.45 -0.27 -13.56
C ASP A 161 -22.81 -1.00 -13.73
N ASP A 162 -23.98 -0.38 -13.60
CA ASP A 162 -25.30 -1.01 -13.60
C ASP A 162 -26.29 -0.45 -14.66
N HIS A 163 -25.79 0.15 -15.75
CA HIS A 163 -26.62 0.55 -16.89
C HIS A 163 -26.58 -0.48 -18.02
N ASN A 164 -27.48 -1.48 -17.95
CA ASN A 164 -27.66 -2.53 -18.98
C ASN A 164 -28.75 -2.21 -20.01
N ASP A 165 -29.34 -1.01 -19.97
CA ASP A 165 -30.48 -0.59 -20.78
C ASP A 165 -30.10 0.33 -21.96
N LEU A 166 -28.81 0.60 -22.15
CA LEU A 166 -28.31 1.39 -23.26
C LEU A 166 -28.29 0.54 -24.53
N GLU A 167 -28.85 1.07 -25.62
CA GLU A 167 -28.95 0.41 -26.94
C GLU A 167 -27.59 0.25 -27.66
N GLU A 168 -26.50 -0.06 -26.95
CA GLU A 168 -25.17 -0.21 -27.55
C GLU A 168 -24.93 -1.58 -28.22
N ASP A 169 -25.90 -2.49 -28.17
CA ASP A 169 -25.76 -3.83 -28.76
C ASP A 169 -26.82 -4.11 -29.83
N LYS A 170 -26.66 -3.46 -30.99
CA LYS A 170 -27.26 -3.92 -32.26
C LYS A 170 -26.22 -3.89 -33.38
N SER A 171 -25.40 -4.95 -33.40
CA SER A 171 -24.63 -5.40 -34.58
C SER A 171 -25.49 -6.27 -35.49
#